data_AF-A0AAJ1R7V2-F1
#
_entry.id   AF-A0AAJ1R7V2-F1
#
_cell.length_a   1.000
_cell.length_b   1.000
_cell.length_c   1.000
_cell.angle_alpha   90.00
_cell.angle_beta   90.00
_cell.angle_gamma   90.00
#
_symmetry.space_group_name_H-M   'P 1'
#
loop_
_entity.id
_entity.type
_entity.pdbx_description
1 polymer ?
#
loop_
_entity_poly.entity_id
_entity_poly.type
_entity_poly.pdbx_seq_one_letter_code
_entity_poly.pdbx_strand_id
1 'polypeptide(L)'
;MFKLLSKESNIFSIPVYIGFLLLIVITFNLLNFNTYEGIIAGITFLGIALGYFCFHSIALNYQTHLPLFLYTFFVFGLYPGHLDIGIAVALLTNSFLLLLLTSTNEDIRKKSYVLVGSIVALNFIFLPTTWPMAVFVIIHVIATSERISLNIFRFLLGIILIVFSYFSVMFFIDFKSWNMDYFPFGKMKPMTDYTELLPLIPVIGMLIYAVYDHFRNYNKKSPISRYKYTFLLVFSMAQLITIILYMNKNYEYLLLLAFPSTIIISRMLRFLPKYWMQEVGLWLLIFSLIGFKAGTYFNLF
;
A
#
# COMPACT_ATOMS: atom_id res chain seq x y z
N MET A 1 -20.28 25.42 1.51
CA MET A 1 -19.97 23.98 1.67
C MET A 1 -19.47 23.47 0.33
N PHE A 2 -18.17 23.15 0.18
CA PHE A 2 -17.82 22.24 -0.91
C PHE A 2 -18.39 20.87 -0.54
N LYS A 3 -19.41 20.43 -1.28
CA LYS A 3 -20.16 19.19 -1.06
C LYS A 3 -19.29 17.91 -1.09
N LEU A 4 -18.02 18.00 -1.48
CA LEU A 4 -17.06 16.89 -1.59
C LEU A 4 -16.79 16.14 -0.28
N LEU A 5 -16.85 16.83 0.87
CA LEU A 5 -16.67 16.21 2.20
C LEU A 5 -17.98 15.78 2.87
N SER A 6 -19.14 16.16 2.31
CA SER A 6 -20.45 15.88 2.89
C SER A 6 -20.99 14.51 2.43
N LYS A 7 -21.67 13.80 3.33
CA LYS A 7 -22.30 12.48 3.08
C LYS A 7 -23.44 12.50 2.05
N GLU A 8 -23.90 13.67 1.60
CA GLU A 8 -25.15 13.82 0.84
C GLU A 8 -25.04 13.52 -0.67
N SER A 9 -23.87 13.11 -1.17
CA SER A 9 -23.66 12.86 -2.60
C SER A 9 -23.54 11.36 -2.90
N ASN A 10 -24.59 10.79 -3.49
CA ASN A 10 -24.60 9.42 -4.05
C ASN A 10 -23.66 9.25 -5.27
N ILE A 11 -23.03 10.32 -5.75
CA ILE A 11 -22.09 10.30 -6.88
C ILE A 11 -20.71 9.73 -6.44
N PHE A 12 -20.46 9.53 -5.14
CA PHE A 12 -19.17 9.06 -4.60
C PHE A 12 -19.19 7.61 -4.06
N SER A 13 -19.79 6.68 -4.79
CA SER A 13 -19.77 5.26 -4.43
C SER A 13 -18.44 4.60 -4.85
N ILE A 14 -18.03 3.52 -4.17
CA ILE A 14 -16.83 2.74 -4.51
C ILE A 14 -16.78 2.38 -6.02
N PRO A 15 -17.87 1.93 -6.66
CA PRO A 15 -17.90 1.68 -8.11
C PRO A 15 -17.51 2.87 -8.98
N VAL A 16 -17.87 4.11 -8.59
CA VAL A 16 -17.51 5.31 -9.35
C VAL A 16 -16.00 5.57 -9.29
N TYR A 17 -15.39 5.42 -8.11
CA TYR A 17 -13.93 5.54 -7.97
C TYR A 17 -13.19 4.45 -8.75
N ILE A 18 -13.72 3.22 -8.76
CA ILE A 18 -13.18 2.12 -9.57
C ILE A 18 -13.31 2.44 -11.06
N GLY A 19 -14.42 3.04 -11.51
CA GLY A 19 -14.59 3.48 -12.89
C GLY A 19 -13.61 4.58 -13.29
N PHE A 20 -13.36 5.56 -12.42
CA PHE A 20 -12.36 6.60 -12.66
C PHE A 20 -10.94 6.05 -12.67
N LEU A 21 -10.63 5.12 -11.77
CA LEU A 21 -9.37 4.39 -11.78
C LEU A 21 -9.17 3.64 -13.11
N LEU A 22 -10.21 2.95 -13.59
CA LEU A 22 -10.16 2.23 -14.86
C LEU A 22 -9.88 3.19 -16.01
N LEU A 23 -10.50 4.38 -16.01
CA LEU A 23 -10.22 5.43 -16.98
C LEU A 23 -8.75 5.89 -16.90
N ILE A 24 -8.22 6.17 -15.71
CA ILE A 24 -6.81 6.52 -15.50
C ILE A 24 -5.90 5.43 -16.09
N VAL A 25 -6.13 4.16 -15.73
CA VAL A 25 -5.32 3.03 -16.19
C VAL A 25 -5.38 2.92 -17.71
N ILE A 26 -6.56 3.02 -18.31
CA ILE A 26 -6.69 3.01 -19.78
C ILE A 26 -5.94 4.20 -20.37
N THR A 27 -6.17 5.43 -19.91
CA THR A 27 -5.57 6.64 -20.46
C THR A 27 -4.05 6.65 -20.39
N PHE A 28 -3.45 6.16 -19.30
CA PHE A 28 -1.99 6.08 -19.19
C PHE A 28 -1.37 4.87 -19.92
N ASN A 29 -2.16 3.83 -20.21
CA ASN A 29 -1.71 2.66 -20.98
C ASN A 29 -2.11 2.75 -22.48
N LEU A 30 -2.72 3.84 -22.94
CA LEU A 30 -3.54 3.91 -24.16
C LEU A 30 -2.80 3.77 -25.51
N LEU A 31 -1.52 3.41 -25.59
CA LEU A 31 -0.81 3.38 -26.88
C LEU A 31 0.17 2.21 -27.11
N ASN A 32 0.25 1.20 -26.24
CA ASN A 32 1.14 0.04 -26.51
C ASN A 32 0.70 -1.29 -25.87
N PHE A 33 -0.56 -1.69 -26.07
CA PHE A 33 -1.04 -2.97 -25.52
C PHE A 33 -0.38 -4.19 -26.19
N ASN A 34 0.75 -4.63 -25.66
CA ASN A 34 1.17 -6.02 -25.77
C ASN A 34 0.44 -6.85 -24.69
N THR A 35 0.19 -8.13 -24.94
CA THR A 35 -0.54 -9.02 -24.02
C THR A 35 0.07 -9.05 -22.62
N TYR A 36 1.40 -8.94 -22.52
CA TYR A 36 2.14 -8.83 -21.26
C TYR A 36 1.76 -7.58 -20.45
N GLU A 37 1.77 -6.40 -21.08
CA GLU A 37 1.40 -5.14 -20.42
C GLU A 37 -0.06 -5.12 -20.01
N GLY A 38 -0.95 -5.73 -20.81
CA GLY A 38 -2.36 -5.90 -20.46
C GLY A 38 -2.58 -6.72 -19.19
N ILE A 39 -1.80 -7.80 -18.99
CA ILE A 39 -1.85 -8.63 -17.76
C ILE A 39 -1.40 -7.80 -16.55
N ILE A 40 -0.29 -7.07 -16.66
CA ILE A 40 0.23 -6.24 -15.56
C ILE A 40 -0.77 -5.13 -15.20
N ALA A 41 -1.34 -4.45 -16.19
CA ALA A 41 -2.37 -3.45 -15.98
C ALA A 41 -3.60 -4.03 -15.28
N GLY A 42 -4.01 -5.25 -15.66
CA GLY A 42 -5.09 -5.98 -14.99
C GLY A 42 -4.80 -6.29 -13.52
N ILE A 43 -3.61 -6.82 -13.21
CA ILE A 43 -3.16 -7.11 -11.83
C ILE A 43 -3.12 -5.81 -11.00
N THR A 44 -2.55 -4.75 -11.58
CA THR A 44 -2.45 -3.44 -10.95
C THR A 44 -3.82 -2.87 -10.63
N PHE A 45 -4.73 -2.89 -11.62
CA PHE A 45 -6.10 -2.43 -11.45
C PHE A 45 -6.81 -3.19 -10.34
N LEU A 46 -6.71 -4.53 -10.31
CA LEU A 46 -7.27 -5.35 -9.23
C LEU A 46 -6.66 -4.98 -7.87
N GLY A 47 -5.35 -4.81 -7.78
CA GLY A 47 -4.67 -4.46 -6.53
C GLY A 47 -5.12 -3.13 -5.96
N ILE A 48 -5.21 -2.10 -6.82
CA ILE A 48 -5.69 -0.77 -6.44
C ILE A 48 -7.19 -0.79 -6.14
N ALA A 49 -8.00 -1.51 -6.93
CA ALA A 49 -9.43 -1.69 -6.69
C ALA A 49 -9.68 -2.33 -5.32
N LEU A 50 -8.94 -3.38 -4.95
CA LEU A 50 -8.98 -3.98 -3.61
C LEU A 50 -8.59 -2.99 -2.51
N GLY A 51 -7.70 -2.04 -2.78
CA GLY A 51 -7.40 -0.92 -1.89
C GLY A 51 -8.66 -0.14 -1.49
N TYR A 52 -9.57 0.15 -2.43
CA TYR A 52 -10.85 0.80 -2.13
C TYR A 52 -11.71 -0.02 -1.15
N PHE A 53 -11.75 -1.35 -1.30
CA PHE A 53 -12.45 -2.25 -0.36
C PHE A 53 -11.75 -2.33 1.01
N CYS A 54 -10.42 -2.22 1.05
CA CYS A 54 -9.66 -2.21 2.29
C CYS A 54 -10.01 -1.02 3.19
N PHE A 55 -10.33 0.16 2.63
CA PHE A 55 -10.77 1.31 3.45
C PHE A 55 -12.05 1.00 4.25
N HIS A 56 -13.00 0.28 3.65
CA HIS A 56 -14.21 -0.15 4.34
C HIS A 56 -13.88 -1.18 5.43
N SER A 57 -13.08 -2.19 5.09
CA SER A 57 -12.74 -3.30 6.00
C SER A 57 -11.93 -2.84 7.22
N ILE A 58 -10.96 -1.94 7.01
CA ILE A 58 -10.18 -1.37 8.10
C ILE A 58 -11.05 -0.50 9.01
N ALA A 59 -12.08 0.16 8.49
CA ALA A 59 -13.05 0.95 9.27
C ALA A 59 -12.40 1.99 10.23
N LEU A 60 -11.23 2.52 9.86
CA LEU A 60 -10.56 3.59 10.61
C LEU A 60 -11.10 4.99 10.29
N ASN A 61 -11.70 5.14 9.10
CA ASN A 61 -12.21 6.40 8.60
C ASN A 61 -13.73 6.34 8.65
N TYR A 62 -14.34 6.93 9.69
CA TYR A 62 -15.78 6.85 9.92
C TYR A 62 -16.57 7.40 8.72
N GLN A 63 -17.02 6.53 7.81
CA GLN A 63 -17.98 6.79 6.71
C GLN A 63 -17.85 8.16 6.03
N THR A 64 -16.64 8.55 5.64
CA THR A 64 -16.40 9.74 4.80
C THR A 64 -15.82 9.32 3.46
N HIS A 65 -16.14 10.05 2.39
CA HIS A 65 -15.57 9.81 1.05
C HIS A 65 -14.12 10.31 0.93
N LEU A 66 -13.65 11.12 1.89
CA LEU A 66 -12.30 11.73 1.88
C LEU A 66 -11.15 10.74 1.65
N PRO A 67 -11.06 9.57 2.32
CA PRO A 67 -9.99 8.63 2.07
C PRO A 67 -10.06 8.03 0.65
N LEU A 68 -11.26 7.74 0.14
CA LEU A 68 -11.40 7.20 -1.23
C LEU A 68 -10.99 8.25 -2.27
N PHE A 69 -11.39 9.51 -2.04
CA PHE A 69 -11.00 10.64 -2.88
C PHE A 69 -9.48 10.86 -2.87
N LEU A 70 -8.87 10.95 -1.69
CA LEU A 70 -7.42 11.10 -1.57
C LEU A 70 -6.68 9.92 -2.18
N TYR A 71 -7.17 8.69 -2.02
CA TYR A 71 -6.54 7.50 -2.58
C TYR A 71 -6.46 7.60 -4.10
N THR A 72 -7.52 8.08 -4.74
CA THR A 72 -7.54 8.37 -6.19
C THR A 72 -6.41 9.31 -6.58
N PHE A 73 -6.22 10.41 -5.85
CA PHE A 73 -5.15 11.38 -6.15
C PHE A 73 -3.76 10.83 -5.84
N PHE A 74 -3.59 10.03 -4.79
CA PHE A 74 -2.33 9.35 -4.48
C PHE A 74 -1.95 8.38 -5.60
N VAL A 75 -2.90 7.56 -6.05
CA VAL A 75 -2.70 6.65 -7.17
C VAL A 75 -2.38 7.44 -8.44
N PHE A 76 -3.18 8.45 -8.78
CA PHE A 76 -2.93 9.29 -9.96
C PHE A 76 -1.55 9.95 -9.94
N GLY A 77 -1.16 10.51 -8.80
CA GLY A 77 0.11 11.21 -8.65
C GLY A 77 1.33 10.27 -8.74
N LEU A 78 1.21 9.06 -8.19
CA LEU A 78 2.34 8.12 -8.06
C LEU A 78 2.37 7.04 -9.15
N TYR A 79 1.31 6.84 -9.91
CA TYR A 79 1.24 5.85 -10.97
C TYR A 79 1.92 6.38 -12.24
N PRO A 80 3.05 5.82 -12.70
CA PRO A 80 3.78 6.36 -13.84
C PRO A 80 3.09 6.05 -15.18
N GLY A 81 2.38 4.92 -15.26
CA GLY A 81 1.65 4.49 -16.46
C GLY A 81 1.92 3.02 -16.77
N HIS A 82 3.19 2.65 -16.78
CA HIS A 82 3.69 1.28 -16.75
C HIS A 82 4.09 0.91 -15.32
N LEU A 83 3.98 -0.35 -14.94
CA LEU A 83 4.53 -0.86 -13.68
C LEU A 83 5.32 -2.13 -13.91
N ASP A 84 6.35 -2.33 -13.11
CA ASP A 84 6.96 -3.64 -12.96
C ASP A 84 5.95 -4.66 -12.41
N ILE A 85 5.99 -5.89 -12.94
CA ILE A 85 5.10 -6.97 -12.51
C ILE A 85 5.22 -7.25 -11.00
N GLY A 86 6.44 -7.10 -10.44
CA GLY A 86 6.71 -7.25 -9.03
C GLY A 86 5.91 -6.26 -8.19
N ILE A 87 5.89 -4.97 -8.59
CA ILE A 87 5.14 -3.92 -7.89
C ILE A 87 3.63 -4.13 -8.05
N ALA A 88 3.17 -4.52 -9.25
CA ALA A 88 1.76 -4.84 -9.49
C ALA A 88 1.26 -5.98 -8.57
N VAL A 89 2.01 -7.08 -8.51
CA VAL A 89 1.70 -8.22 -7.62
C VAL A 89 1.82 -7.81 -6.15
N ALA A 90 2.79 -6.97 -5.78
CA ALA A 90 2.94 -6.47 -4.42
C ALA A 90 1.72 -5.63 -3.98
N LEU A 91 1.18 -4.77 -4.85
CA LEU A 91 -0.04 -4.01 -4.56
C LEU A 91 -1.23 -4.95 -4.31
N LEU A 92 -1.40 -5.98 -5.14
CA LEU A 92 -2.47 -6.96 -5.01
C LEU A 92 -2.35 -7.78 -3.72
N THR A 93 -1.17 -8.37 -3.48
CA THR A 93 -0.91 -9.21 -2.31
C THR A 93 -0.98 -8.43 -1.00
N ASN A 94 -0.47 -7.19 -0.98
CA ASN A 94 -0.59 -6.30 0.18
C ASN A 94 -2.06 -6.02 0.54
N SER A 95 -2.94 -5.80 -0.44
CA SER A 95 -4.37 -5.63 -0.19
C SER A 95 -4.99 -6.88 0.46
N PHE A 96 -4.65 -8.09 -0.01
CA PHE A 96 -5.10 -9.33 0.65
C PHE A 96 -4.55 -9.49 2.07
N LEU A 97 -3.27 -9.19 2.29
CA LEU A 97 -2.67 -9.23 3.62
C LEU A 97 -3.40 -8.30 4.60
N LEU A 98 -3.70 -7.08 4.16
CA LEU A 98 -4.47 -6.12 4.95
C LEU A 98 -5.87 -6.66 5.27
N LEU A 99 -6.60 -7.20 4.29
CA LEU A 99 -7.95 -7.75 4.52
C LEU A 99 -7.95 -8.92 5.52
N LEU A 100 -7.00 -9.84 5.40
CA LEU A 100 -6.91 -11.01 6.28
C LEU A 100 -6.51 -10.63 7.71
N LEU A 101 -5.47 -9.80 7.87
CA LEU A 101 -4.91 -9.47 9.18
C LEU A 101 -5.73 -8.43 9.95
N THR A 102 -6.52 -7.60 9.26
CA THR A 102 -7.41 -6.62 9.91
C THR A 102 -8.83 -7.13 10.14
N SER A 103 -9.15 -8.36 9.72
CA SER A 103 -10.46 -8.97 9.92
C SER A 103 -10.84 -9.01 11.40
N THR A 104 -12.07 -8.55 11.69
CA THR A 104 -12.66 -8.60 13.04
C THR A 104 -13.10 -10.01 13.41
N ASN A 105 -13.30 -10.89 12.42
CA ASN A 105 -13.62 -12.28 12.65
C ASN A 105 -12.35 -13.03 13.07
N GLU A 106 -12.31 -13.40 14.35
CA GLU A 106 -11.17 -14.08 14.96
C GLU A 106 -10.89 -15.45 14.36
N ASP A 107 -11.93 -16.18 13.92
CA ASP A 107 -11.75 -17.48 13.25
C ASP A 107 -11.06 -17.32 11.90
N ILE A 108 -11.48 -16.33 11.11
CA ILE A 108 -10.85 -16.03 9.81
C ILE A 108 -9.39 -15.63 10.02
N ARG A 109 -9.11 -14.73 10.98
CA ARG A 109 -7.75 -14.26 11.28
C ARG A 109 -6.85 -15.39 11.77
N LYS A 110 -7.30 -16.23 12.70
CA LYS A 110 -6.50 -17.33 13.27
C LYS A 110 -6.27 -18.48 12.28
N LYS A 111 -7.22 -18.75 11.38
CA LYS A 111 -7.11 -19.84 10.38
C LYS A 111 -6.34 -19.42 9.13
N SER A 112 -6.26 -18.12 8.84
CA SER A 112 -5.62 -17.62 7.62
C SER A 112 -4.10 -17.50 7.68
N TYR A 113 -3.43 -17.75 8.82
CA TYR A 113 -1.97 -17.57 8.91
C TYR A 113 -1.15 -18.39 7.91
N VAL A 114 -1.60 -19.59 7.53
CA VAL A 114 -0.98 -20.37 6.45
C VAL A 114 -1.08 -19.62 5.12
N LEU A 115 -2.29 -19.15 4.78
CA LEU A 115 -2.53 -18.36 3.58
C LEU A 115 -1.72 -17.05 3.58
N VAL A 116 -1.61 -16.36 4.72
CA VAL A 116 -0.79 -15.16 4.90
C VAL A 116 0.68 -15.47 4.59
N GLY A 117 1.21 -16.59 5.09
CA GLY A 117 2.56 -17.05 4.78
C GLY A 117 2.77 -17.30 3.29
N SER A 118 1.81 -17.96 2.65
CA SER A 118 1.86 -18.21 1.21
C SER A 118 1.80 -16.92 0.38
N ILE A 119 0.96 -15.94 0.77
CA ILE A 119 0.88 -14.63 0.10
C ILE A 119 2.19 -13.86 0.25
N VAL A 120 2.80 -13.85 1.44
CA VAL A 120 4.10 -13.18 1.66
C VAL A 120 5.20 -13.84 0.83
N ALA A 121 5.25 -15.18 0.76
CA ALA A 121 6.22 -15.89 -0.06
C ALA A 121 6.03 -15.61 -1.56
N LEU A 122 4.78 -15.60 -2.03
CA LEU A 122 4.46 -15.24 -3.41
C LEU A 122 4.89 -13.80 -3.71
N ASN A 123 4.60 -12.86 -2.82
CA ASN A 123 5.05 -11.47 -2.96
C ASN A 123 6.58 -11.38 -3.05
N PHE A 124 7.31 -12.12 -2.22
CA PHE A 124 8.77 -12.18 -2.28
C PHE A 124 9.32 -12.75 -3.60
N ILE A 125 8.66 -13.76 -4.18
CA ILE A 125 9.07 -14.33 -5.49
C ILE A 125 8.93 -13.28 -6.61
N PHE A 126 7.88 -12.47 -6.59
CA PHE A 126 7.69 -11.44 -7.62
C PHE A 126 8.52 -10.17 -7.33
N LEU A 127 8.69 -9.82 -6.06
CA LEU A 127 9.41 -8.63 -5.63
C LEU A 127 10.20 -8.91 -4.34
N PRO A 128 11.45 -9.42 -4.44
CA PRO A 128 12.27 -9.81 -3.28
C PRO A 128 12.56 -8.68 -2.28
N THR A 129 12.48 -7.43 -2.74
CA THR A 129 12.65 -6.23 -1.91
C THR A 129 11.55 -6.09 -0.85
N THR A 130 10.42 -6.81 -0.99
CA THR A 130 9.30 -6.84 -0.03
C THR A 130 9.54 -7.70 1.21
N TRP A 131 10.75 -8.24 1.42
CA TRP A 131 11.09 -9.01 2.62
C TRP A 131 10.70 -8.36 3.97
N PRO A 132 10.66 -7.01 4.16
CA PRO A 132 10.18 -6.42 5.40
C PRO A 132 8.74 -6.79 5.74
N MET A 133 7.93 -7.20 4.75
CA MET A 133 6.57 -7.68 4.96
C MET A 133 6.51 -8.96 5.79
N ALA A 134 7.48 -9.86 5.65
CA ALA A 134 7.56 -11.05 6.49
C ALA A 134 7.79 -10.66 7.97
N VAL A 135 8.68 -9.70 8.21
CA VAL A 135 8.95 -9.16 9.56
C VAL A 135 7.71 -8.49 10.13
N PHE A 136 7.00 -7.69 9.33
CA PHE A 136 5.73 -7.09 9.73
C PHE A 136 4.71 -8.15 10.19
N VAL A 137 4.53 -9.24 9.43
CA VAL A 137 3.60 -10.30 9.80
C VAL A 137 4.03 -10.98 11.11
N ILE A 138 5.33 -11.26 11.29
CA ILE A 138 5.84 -11.86 12.52
C ILE A 138 5.54 -10.96 13.73
N ILE A 139 5.86 -9.67 13.64
CA ILE A 139 5.55 -8.68 14.69
C ILE A 139 4.04 -8.65 14.97
N HIS A 140 3.22 -8.64 13.92
CA HIS A 140 1.77 -8.65 14.05
C HIS A 140 1.27 -9.90 14.79
N VAL A 141 1.77 -11.09 14.46
CA VAL A 141 1.41 -12.34 15.14
C VAL A 141 1.78 -12.27 16.62
N ILE A 142 3.01 -11.86 16.94
CA ILE A 142 3.48 -11.73 18.33
C ILE A 142 2.58 -10.77 19.13
N ALA A 143 2.18 -9.66 18.52
CA ALA A 143 1.40 -8.63 19.20
C ALA A 143 -0.09 -9.00 19.39
N THR A 144 -0.64 -9.94 18.62
CA THR A 144 -2.10 -10.14 18.52
C THR A 144 -2.59 -11.54 18.83
N SER A 145 -1.68 -12.51 18.86
CA SER A 145 -2.04 -13.92 19.00
C SER A 145 -1.77 -14.43 20.41
N GLU A 146 -2.75 -15.08 21.02
CA GLU A 146 -2.57 -15.82 22.27
C GLU A 146 -1.65 -17.04 22.11
N ARG A 147 -1.68 -17.68 20.92
CA ARG A 147 -0.87 -18.87 20.59
C ARG A 147 0.24 -18.53 19.60
N ILE A 148 1.15 -17.65 20.04
CA ILE A 148 2.22 -17.07 19.21
C ILE A 148 2.97 -18.16 18.43
N SER A 149 3.53 -19.16 19.11
CA SER A 149 4.36 -20.21 18.49
C SER A 149 3.60 -21.01 17.43
N LEU A 150 2.35 -21.38 17.68
CA LEU A 150 1.51 -22.12 16.72
C LEU A 150 1.22 -21.30 15.47
N ASN A 151 0.94 -20.01 15.63
CA ASN A 151 0.59 -19.14 14.51
C ASN A 151 1.83 -18.72 13.69
N ILE A 152 2.99 -18.56 14.33
CA ILE A 152 4.27 -18.46 13.63
C ILE A 152 4.56 -19.73 12.84
N PHE A 153 4.34 -20.91 13.43
CA PHE A 153 4.50 -22.18 12.70
C PHE A 153 3.58 -22.27 11.48
N ARG A 154 2.30 -21.90 11.62
CA ARG A 154 1.34 -21.85 10.49
C ARG A 154 1.80 -20.88 9.40
N PHE A 155 2.29 -19.70 9.77
CA PHE A 155 2.85 -18.73 8.83
C PHE A 155 4.05 -19.30 8.07
N LEU A 156 5.02 -19.89 8.77
CA LEU A 156 6.19 -20.53 8.16
C LEU A 156 5.80 -21.70 7.26
N LEU A 157 4.81 -22.50 7.65
CA LEU A 157 4.27 -23.58 6.83
C LEU A 157 3.76 -23.04 5.48
N GLY A 158 3.05 -21.91 5.50
CA GLY A 158 2.58 -21.23 4.29
C GLY A 158 3.72 -20.83 3.34
N ILE A 159 4.82 -20.33 3.91
CA ILE A 159 6.04 -19.98 3.14
C ILE A 159 6.64 -21.24 2.52
N ILE A 160 6.86 -22.28 3.33
CA ILE A 160 7.47 -23.54 2.89
C ILE A 160 6.69 -24.19 1.75
N LEU A 161 5.36 -24.16 1.80
CA LEU A 161 4.51 -24.70 0.73
C LEU A 161 4.73 -24.00 -0.62
N ILE A 162 4.87 -22.67 -0.61
CA ILE A 162 5.14 -21.91 -1.84
C ILE A 162 6.57 -22.17 -2.34
N VAL A 163 7.54 -22.22 -1.43
CA VAL A 163 8.94 -22.52 -1.77
C VAL A 163 9.07 -23.92 -2.39
N PHE A 164 8.43 -24.93 -1.80
CA PHE A 164 8.42 -26.28 -2.38
C PHE A 164 7.68 -26.34 -3.71
N SER A 165 6.57 -25.62 -3.86
CA SER A 165 5.86 -25.51 -5.14
C SER A 165 6.76 -24.92 -6.22
N TYR A 166 7.46 -23.82 -5.91
CA TYR A 166 8.44 -23.20 -6.80
C TYR A 166 9.54 -24.18 -7.22
N PHE A 167 10.20 -24.84 -6.26
CA PHE A 167 11.26 -25.80 -6.58
C PHE A 167 10.75 -27.03 -7.33
N SER A 168 9.53 -27.48 -7.06
CA SER A 168 8.91 -28.58 -7.81
C SER A 168 8.74 -28.20 -9.28
N VAL A 169 8.19 -27.00 -9.56
CA VAL A 169 8.05 -26.51 -10.93
C VAL A 169 9.41 -26.38 -11.60
N MET A 170 10.40 -25.76 -10.93
CA MET A 170 11.76 -25.59 -11.46
C MET A 170 12.42 -26.93 -11.79
N PHE A 171 12.22 -27.94 -10.94
CA PHE A 171 12.71 -29.30 -11.19
C PHE A 171 12.08 -29.93 -12.43
N PHE A 172 10.76 -29.82 -12.61
CA PHE A 172 10.07 -30.39 -13.77
C PHE A 172 10.43 -29.74 -15.11
N ILE A 173 10.87 -28.48 -15.10
CA ILE A 173 11.32 -27.77 -16.31
C ILE A 173 12.84 -27.85 -16.52
N ASP A 174 13.55 -28.66 -15.74
CA ASP A 174 15.02 -28.79 -15.73
C ASP A 174 15.77 -27.45 -15.58
N PHE A 175 15.20 -26.50 -14.83
CA PHE A 175 15.82 -25.20 -14.61
C PHE A 175 16.90 -25.30 -13.51
N LYS A 176 18.17 -25.26 -13.92
CA LYS A 176 19.33 -25.50 -13.06
C LYS A 176 20.09 -24.25 -12.61
N SER A 177 19.70 -23.07 -13.08
CA SER A 177 20.36 -21.82 -12.70
C SER A 177 19.68 -21.17 -11.50
N TRP A 178 20.47 -20.46 -10.69
CA TRP A 178 19.95 -19.60 -9.63
C TRP A 178 20.26 -18.16 -9.96
N ASN A 179 19.23 -17.31 -9.97
CA ASN A 179 19.44 -15.89 -10.13
C ASN A 179 19.71 -15.23 -8.76
N MET A 180 20.95 -14.79 -8.55
CA MET A 180 21.36 -14.06 -7.35
C MET A 180 20.59 -12.74 -7.15
N ASP A 181 19.92 -12.25 -8.20
CA ASP A 181 19.05 -11.09 -8.12
C ASP A 181 17.88 -11.23 -7.15
N TYR A 182 17.50 -12.46 -6.82
CA TYR A 182 16.47 -12.79 -5.82
C TYR A 182 16.94 -12.60 -4.38
N PHE A 183 18.24 -12.35 -4.16
CA PHE A 183 18.78 -12.05 -2.84
C PHE A 183 18.79 -10.53 -2.60
N PRO A 184 17.89 -9.99 -1.77
CA PRO A 184 17.69 -8.53 -1.69
C PRO A 184 18.80 -7.80 -0.92
N PHE A 185 19.65 -8.50 -0.18
CA PHE A 185 20.62 -7.87 0.73
C PHE A 185 21.84 -7.24 0.02
N GLY A 186 22.22 -7.74 -1.16
CA GLY A 186 23.30 -7.17 -1.97
C GLY A 186 22.89 -5.95 -2.80
N LYS A 187 21.60 -5.62 -2.84
CA LYS A 187 21.01 -4.58 -3.70
C LYS A 187 20.53 -3.34 -2.96
N MET A 188 20.83 -3.25 -1.67
CA MET A 188 20.47 -2.08 -0.85
C MET A 188 21.26 -0.87 -1.34
N LYS A 189 20.59 0.03 -2.07
CA LYS A 189 21.18 1.26 -2.61
C LYS A 189 20.23 2.40 -2.29
N PRO A 190 20.38 3.03 -1.11
CA PRO A 190 19.60 4.20 -0.76
C PRO A 190 19.78 5.30 -1.82
N MET A 191 18.70 6.04 -2.05
CA MET A 191 18.71 7.19 -2.97
C MET A 191 19.66 8.27 -2.44
N THR A 192 20.44 8.88 -3.33
CA THR A 192 21.39 9.95 -2.96
C THR A 192 20.92 11.33 -3.38
N ASP A 193 20.02 11.40 -4.35
CA ASP A 193 19.47 12.64 -4.89
C ASP A 193 17.95 12.63 -4.71
N TYR A 194 17.40 13.65 -4.05
CA TYR A 194 15.98 13.72 -3.71
C TYR A 194 15.24 14.85 -4.44
N THR A 195 15.86 15.45 -5.46
CA THR A 195 15.33 16.59 -6.23
C THR A 195 13.93 16.32 -6.79
N GLU A 196 13.71 15.17 -7.40
CA GLU A 196 12.41 14.80 -7.98
C GLU A 196 11.33 14.56 -6.91
N LEU A 197 11.70 14.31 -5.65
CA LEU A 197 10.76 14.13 -4.54
C LEU A 197 10.39 15.45 -3.84
N LEU A 198 11.02 16.57 -4.19
CA LEU A 198 10.74 17.88 -3.57
C LEU A 198 9.25 18.26 -3.57
N PRO A 199 8.46 18.03 -4.65
CA PRO A 199 7.03 18.33 -4.63
C PRO A 199 6.24 17.56 -3.57
N LEU A 200 6.76 16.43 -3.08
CA LEU A 200 6.14 15.59 -2.04
C LEU A 200 6.51 16.01 -0.61
N ILE A 201 7.41 16.98 -0.41
CA ILE A 201 7.77 17.48 0.93
C ILE A 201 6.54 17.85 1.77
N PRO A 202 5.52 18.56 1.25
CA PRO A 202 4.32 18.86 2.04
C PRO A 202 3.57 17.60 2.49
N VAL A 203 3.50 16.57 1.65
CA VAL A 203 2.90 15.27 1.98
C VAL A 203 3.66 14.61 3.13
N ILE A 204 5.00 14.61 3.06
CA ILE A 204 5.86 14.05 4.12
C ILE A 204 5.67 14.81 5.43
N GLY A 205 5.64 16.14 5.39
CA GLY A 205 5.40 16.97 6.58
C GLY A 205 4.04 16.68 7.22
N MET A 206 3.00 16.52 6.41
CA MET A 206 1.66 16.14 6.89
C MET A 206 1.63 14.72 7.47
N LEU A 207 2.36 13.76 6.89
CA LEU A 207 2.48 12.41 7.44
C LEU A 207 3.16 12.43 8.82
N ILE A 208 4.27 13.16 8.96
CA ILE A 208 4.97 13.30 10.24
C ILE A 208 4.04 13.93 11.28
N TYR A 209 3.35 15.02 10.92
CA TYR A 209 2.39 15.67 11.80
C TYR A 209 1.22 14.74 12.17
N ALA A 210 0.70 13.94 11.23
CA ALA A 210 -0.37 12.99 11.48
C ALA A 210 0.04 11.90 12.48
N VAL A 211 1.27 11.39 12.37
CA VAL A 211 1.83 10.44 13.33
C VAL A 211 2.02 11.09 14.70
N TYR A 212 2.54 12.31 14.75
CA TYR A 212 2.69 13.07 16.00
C TYR A 212 1.34 13.32 16.69
N ASP A 213 0.35 13.84 15.96
CA ASP A 213 -1.01 14.05 16.48
C ASP A 213 -1.61 12.73 16.95
N HIS A 214 -1.29 11.62 16.26
CA HIS A 214 -1.78 10.33 16.67
C HIS A 214 -1.37 9.98 18.10
N PHE A 215 -0.07 10.10 18.40
CA PHE A 215 0.49 9.76 19.70
C PHE A 215 0.14 10.81 20.78
N ARG A 216 0.08 12.09 20.41
CA ARG A 216 -0.36 13.16 21.33
C ARG A 216 -1.77 12.91 21.87
N ASN A 217 -2.66 12.39 21.03
CA ASN A 217 -4.04 12.07 21.40
C ASN A 217 -4.27 10.57 21.60
N TYR A 218 -3.22 9.78 21.90
CA TYR A 218 -3.31 8.33 21.99
C TYR A 218 -4.32 7.86 23.04
N ASN A 219 -4.23 8.40 24.26
CA ASN A 219 -5.08 7.99 25.39
C ASN A 219 -6.55 8.38 25.24
N LYS A 220 -6.87 9.30 24.33
CA LYS A 220 -8.26 9.73 24.05
C LYS A 220 -8.99 8.79 23.07
N LYS A 221 -8.28 7.81 22.48
CA LYS A 221 -8.81 6.95 21.42
C LYS A 221 -9.28 5.61 21.96
N SER A 222 -10.33 5.06 21.36
CA SER A 222 -10.79 3.71 21.66
C SER A 222 -9.67 2.67 21.43
N PRO A 223 -9.63 1.58 22.20
CA PRO A 223 -8.64 0.51 22.02
C PRO A 223 -8.58 -0.02 20.58
N ILE A 224 -9.74 -0.20 19.94
CA ILE A 224 -9.84 -0.66 18.55
C ILE A 224 -9.18 0.34 17.58
N SER A 225 -9.42 1.63 17.76
CA SER A 225 -8.86 2.68 16.90
C SER A 225 -7.34 2.82 17.08
N ARG A 226 -6.84 2.62 18.30
CA ARG A 226 -5.40 2.56 18.59
C ARG A 226 -4.76 1.37 17.89
N TYR A 227 -5.29 0.17 18.13
CA TYR A 227 -4.80 -1.07 17.55
C TYR A 227 -4.71 -1.02 16.02
N LYS A 228 -5.81 -0.67 15.34
CA LYS A 228 -5.87 -0.63 13.88
C LYS A 228 -4.92 0.42 13.29
N TYR A 229 -4.75 1.56 13.96
CA TYR A 229 -3.82 2.58 13.49
C TYR A 229 -2.36 2.16 13.72
N THR A 230 -2.04 1.55 14.87
CA THR A 230 -0.72 0.96 15.12
C THR A 230 -0.41 -0.12 14.09
N PHE A 231 -1.35 -1.02 13.80
CA PHE A 231 -1.24 -2.01 12.72
C PHE A 231 -0.86 -1.35 11.38
N LEU A 232 -1.59 -0.30 11.00
CA LEU A 232 -1.32 0.45 9.78
C LEU A 232 0.06 1.11 9.81
N LEU A 233 0.49 1.69 10.94
CA LEU A 233 1.82 2.29 11.08
C LEU A 233 2.95 1.27 10.90
N VAL A 234 2.83 0.08 11.50
CA VAL A 234 3.86 -0.98 11.35
C VAL A 234 3.86 -1.50 9.91
N PHE A 235 2.69 -1.63 9.27
CA PHE A 235 2.59 -1.93 7.85
C PHE A 235 3.29 -0.87 6.99
N SER A 236 2.99 0.42 7.21
CA SER A 236 3.66 1.54 6.52
C SER A 236 5.17 1.52 6.73
N MET A 237 5.63 1.17 7.93
CA MET A 237 7.04 1.09 8.26
C MET A 237 7.74 0.00 7.43
N ALA A 238 7.11 -1.17 7.27
CA ALA A 238 7.64 -2.21 6.39
C ALA A 238 7.75 -1.73 4.93
N GLN A 239 6.74 -1.03 4.42
CA GLN A 239 6.81 -0.44 3.07
C GLN A 239 7.88 0.65 2.97
N LEU A 240 8.04 1.49 4.00
CA LEU A 240 9.07 2.52 4.06
C LEU A 240 10.48 1.92 4.05
N ILE A 241 10.71 0.82 4.77
CA ILE A 241 11.99 0.11 4.74
C ILE A 241 12.29 -0.35 3.30
N THR A 242 11.30 -0.94 2.62
CA THR A 242 11.43 -1.33 1.21
C THR A 242 11.80 -0.13 0.33
N ILE A 243 11.09 0.99 0.47
CA ILE A 243 11.31 2.20 -0.34
C ILE A 243 12.68 2.80 -0.08
N ILE A 244 13.05 3.01 1.18
CA ILE A 244 14.32 3.65 1.55
C ILE A 244 15.51 2.82 1.05
N LEU A 245 15.43 1.49 1.14
CA LEU A 245 16.53 0.61 0.78
C LEU A 245 16.62 0.30 -0.72
N TYR A 246 15.50 0.35 -1.46
CA TYR A 246 15.42 -0.22 -2.81
C TYR A 246 14.80 0.67 -3.89
N MET A 247 14.13 1.78 -3.56
CA MET A 247 13.46 2.62 -4.56
C MET A 247 14.46 3.21 -5.56
N ASN A 248 15.58 3.76 -5.08
CA ASN A 248 16.52 4.52 -5.91
C ASN A 248 15.77 5.52 -6.83
N LYS A 249 15.84 5.39 -8.16
CA LYS A 249 15.09 6.20 -9.14
C LYS A 249 13.77 5.58 -9.62
N ASN A 250 13.40 4.41 -9.13
CA ASN A 250 12.17 3.71 -9.51
C ASN A 250 11.01 4.20 -8.62
N TYR A 251 10.44 5.36 -8.93
CA TYR A 251 9.38 5.98 -8.10
C TYR A 251 8.08 5.18 -8.02
N GLU A 252 7.91 4.15 -8.85
CA GLU A 252 6.82 3.17 -8.77
C GLU A 252 6.66 2.57 -7.36
N TYR A 253 7.75 2.41 -6.63
CA TYR A 253 7.74 1.91 -5.25
C TYR A 253 6.91 2.78 -4.30
N LEU A 254 6.75 4.09 -4.58
CA LEU A 254 5.94 5.00 -3.77
C LEU A 254 4.47 4.59 -3.75
N LEU A 255 3.97 3.89 -4.77
CA LEU A 255 2.59 3.38 -4.79
C LEU A 255 2.29 2.43 -3.63
N LEU A 256 3.29 1.72 -3.10
CA LEU A 256 3.13 0.86 -1.93
C LEU A 256 2.68 1.64 -0.68
N LEU A 257 2.98 2.95 -0.62
CA LEU A 257 2.55 3.85 0.44
C LEU A 257 1.23 4.56 0.16
N ALA A 258 0.67 4.49 -1.04
CA ALA A 258 -0.55 5.21 -1.41
C ALA A 258 -1.70 4.88 -0.44
N PHE A 259 -1.92 3.59 -0.17
CA PHE A 259 -2.98 3.14 0.72
C PHE A 259 -2.80 3.61 2.18
N PRO A 260 -1.68 3.29 2.88
CA PRO A 260 -1.53 3.70 4.27
C PRO A 260 -1.45 5.21 4.44
N SER A 261 -0.75 5.93 3.55
CA SER A 261 -0.62 7.39 3.63
C SER A 261 -1.98 8.07 3.54
N THR A 262 -2.84 7.56 2.66
CA THR A 262 -4.20 8.08 2.52
C THR A 262 -5.01 7.93 3.81
N ILE A 263 -4.95 6.79 4.49
CA ILE A 263 -5.66 6.60 5.77
C ILE A 263 -5.11 7.54 6.85
N ILE A 264 -3.78 7.62 6.97
CA ILE A 264 -3.11 8.44 7.97
C ILE A 264 -3.48 9.93 7.81
N ILE A 265 -3.39 10.43 6.59
CA ILE A 265 -3.64 11.84 6.27
C ILE A 265 -5.13 12.17 6.30
N SER A 266 -6.00 11.32 5.75
CA SER A 266 -7.45 11.57 5.80
C SER A 266 -7.96 11.68 7.24
N ARG A 267 -7.40 10.86 8.15
CA ARG A 267 -7.67 10.95 9.58
C ARG A 267 -7.18 12.27 10.16
N MET A 268 -5.95 12.68 9.87
CA MET A 268 -5.38 13.95 10.31
C MET A 268 -6.23 15.14 9.86
N LEU A 269 -6.53 15.24 8.56
CA LEU A 269 -7.34 16.33 8.00
C LEU A 269 -8.69 16.46 8.72
N ARG A 270 -9.35 15.34 8.97
CA ARG A 270 -10.64 15.34 9.67
C ARG A 270 -10.56 15.90 11.09
N PHE A 271 -9.46 15.67 11.80
CA PHE A 271 -9.30 16.11 13.19
C PHE A 271 -8.67 17.50 13.31
N LEU A 272 -8.38 18.18 12.20
CA LEU A 272 -7.95 19.59 12.26
C LEU A 272 -9.09 20.47 12.79
N PRO A 273 -8.79 21.44 13.66
CA PRO A 273 -9.79 22.16 14.46
C PRO A 273 -10.62 23.15 13.64
N LYS A 274 -10.07 23.70 12.55
CA LYS A 274 -10.73 24.74 11.74
C LYS A 274 -10.95 24.21 10.32
N TYR A 275 -12.13 24.49 9.77
CA TYR A 275 -12.53 24.03 8.42
C TYR A 275 -11.55 24.49 7.34
N TRP A 276 -11.11 25.75 7.38
CA TRP A 276 -10.15 26.27 6.40
C TRP A 276 -8.82 25.51 6.41
N MET A 277 -8.39 24.98 7.57
CA MET A 277 -7.16 24.17 7.66
C MET A 277 -7.32 22.82 6.97
N GLN A 278 -8.53 22.25 7.00
CA GLN A 278 -8.85 20.99 6.31
C GLN A 278 -8.78 21.18 4.79
N GLU A 279 -9.39 22.27 4.31
CA GLU A 279 -9.40 22.62 2.88
C GLU A 279 -7.99 22.96 2.38
N VAL A 280 -7.26 23.84 3.08
CA VAL A 280 -5.87 24.17 2.71
C VAL A 280 -5.00 22.91 2.71
N GLY A 281 -5.13 22.04 3.72
CA GLY A 281 -4.41 20.77 3.76
C GLY A 281 -4.77 19.84 2.59
N LEU A 282 -6.05 19.76 2.22
CA LEU A 282 -6.50 18.97 1.08
C LEU A 282 -5.91 19.49 -0.24
N TRP A 283 -5.99 20.79 -0.50
CA TRP A 283 -5.46 21.39 -1.72
C TRP A 283 -3.94 21.30 -1.80
N LEU A 284 -3.24 21.48 -0.68
CA LEU A 284 -1.79 21.29 -0.60
C LEU A 284 -1.38 19.88 -1.04
N LEU A 285 -2.09 18.84 -0.59
CA LEU A 285 -1.84 17.45 -1.01
C LEU A 285 -2.07 17.26 -2.51
N ILE A 286 -3.18 17.78 -3.03
CA ILE A 286 -3.53 17.65 -4.44
C ILE A 286 -2.46 18.32 -5.30
N PHE A 287 -2.06 19.55 -4.98
CA PHE A 287 -1.04 20.27 -5.72
C PHE A 287 0.33 19.60 -5.62
N SER A 288 0.69 19.06 -4.46
CA SER A 288 1.92 18.26 -4.31
C SER A 288 1.93 17.01 -5.20
N LEU A 289 0.83 16.25 -5.22
CA LEU A 289 0.72 15.02 -6.01
C LEU A 289 0.68 15.31 -7.52
N ILE A 290 -0.05 16.34 -7.94
CA ILE A 290 -0.07 16.80 -9.33
C ILE A 290 1.30 17.35 -9.74
N GLY A 291 1.93 18.15 -8.88
CA GLY A 291 3.27 18.70 -9.11
C GLY A 291 4.33 17.61 -9.27
N PHE A 292 4.28 16.57 -8.44
CA PHE A 292 5.13 15.38 -8.59
C PHE A 292 4.88 14.67 -9.92
N LYS A 293 3.61 14.40 -10.27
CA LYS A 293 3.26 13.77 -11.56
C LYS A 293 3.72 14.59 -12.76
N ALA A 294 3.51 15.91 -12.73
CA ALA A 294 3.96 16.81 -13.78
C ALA A 294 5.49 16.85 -13.88
N GLY A 295 6.19 16.90 -12.73
CA GLY A 295 7.65 16.87 -12.67
C GLY A 295 8.23 15.62 -13.33
N THR A 296 7.73 14.44 -12.96
CA THR A 296 8.17 13.16 -13.54
C THR A 296 7.76 12.98 -15.00
N TYR A 297 6.59 13.46 -15.42
CA TYR A 297 6.11 13.31 -16.80
C TYR A 297 6.82 14.24 -17.78
N PHE A 298 7.13 15.48 -17.36
CA PHE A 298 7.77 16.49 -18.19
C PHE A 298 9.29 16.61 -17.96
N ASN A 299 9.88 15.79 -17.09
CA ASN A 299 11.30 15.84 -16.67
C ASN A 299 11.72 17.27 -16.28
N LEU A 300 10.97 17.90 -15.37
CA LEU A 300 11.18 19.31 -14.98
C LEU A 300 12.33 19.52 -13.97
N PHE A 301 12.84 18.44 -13.38
CA PHE A 301 13.87 18.46 -12.33
C PHE A 301 14.96 17.45 -12.64
#